data_AF-A0A6S5K1G3-F1
#
_entry.id   AF-A0A6S5K1G3-F1
#
_cell.length_a   1.000
_cell.length_b   1.000
_cell.length_c   1.000
_cell.angle_alpha   90.00
_cell.angle_beta   90.00
_cell.angle_gamma   90.00
#
_symmetry.space_group_name_H-M   'P 1'
#
loop_
_entity.id
_entity.type
_entity.pdbx_description
1 polymer ?
#
loop_
_entity_poly.entity_id
_entity_poly.type
_entity_poly.pdbx_seq_one_letter_code
_entity_poly.pdbx_strand_id
1 'polypeptide(L)' 'MNFVNWRQLARVMRAMEWLAAGKPVGWIALSCGYSSVSAFIEVFRTWTDKTPGQWAIKEGPFARRSCG' A
#
# COMPACT_ATOMS: atom_id res chain seq x y z
N MET A 1 20.82 -12.22 5.62
CA MET A 1 21.46 -10.90 5.39
C MET A 1 20.93 -10.35 4.07
N ASN A 2 19.91 -9.48 4.07
CA ASN A 2 19.05 -9.29 2.88
C ASN A 2 19.06 -7.84 2.35
N PHE A 3 19.86 -7.57 1.31
CA PHE A 3 19.92 -6.29 0.58
C PHE A 3 18.59 -5.88 -0.08
N VAL A 4 17.58 -6.75 -0.08
CA VAL A 4 16.25 -6.47 -0.62
C VAL A 4 15.45 -5.52 0.30
N ASN A 5 15.79 -5.48 1.60
CA ASN A 5 15.05 -4.71 2.61
C ASN A 5 15.02 -3.21 2.34
N TRP A 6 16.12 -2.59 1.91
CA TRP A 6 16.16 -1.13 1.73
C TRP A 6 15.36 -0.67 0.50
N ARG A 7 15.27 -1.49 -0.56
CA ARG A 7 14.46 -1.17 -1.75
C ARG A 7 12.98 -1.31 -1.46
N GLN A 8 12.61 -2.34 -0.69
CA GLN A 8 11.24 -2.47 -0.19
C GLN A 8 10.90 -1.31 0.74
N LEU A 9 11.80 -0.94 1.65
CA LEU A 9 11.61 0.20 2.54
C LEU A 9 11.43 1.52 1.77
N ALA A 10 12.27 1.78 0.74
CA ALA A 10 12.15 2.96 -0.11
C ALA A 10 10.81 3.01 -0.86
N ARG A 11 10.33 1.85 -1.36
CA ARG A 11 9.00 1.74 -1.99
C ARG A 11 7.88 2.00 -0.99
N VAL A 12 8.00 1.48 0.23
CA VAL A 12 7.03 1.69 1.32
C VAL A 12 6.98 3.16 1.76
N MET A 13 8.14 3.84 1.83
CA MET A 13 8.22 5.28 2.10
C MET A 13 7.52 6.10 1.00
N ARG A 14 7.77 5.81 -0.27
CA ARG A 14 7.07 6.44 -1.41
C ARG A 14 5.55 6.19 -1.37
N ALA A 15 5.16 4.98 -0.99
CA ALA A 15 3.76 4.60 -0.87
C ALA A 15 3.06 5.38 0.26
N MET A 16 3.74 5.65 1.38
CA MET A 16 3.21 6.51 2.45
C MET A 16 2.94 7.93 1.96
N GLU A 17 3.83 8.52 1.14
CA GLU A 17 3.59 9.86 0.58
C GLU A 17 2.37 9.88 -0.34
N TRP A 18 2.18 8.84 -1.16
CA TRP A 18 1.01 8.74 -2.03
C TRP A 18 -0.28 8.46 -1.28
N LEU A 19 -0.22 7.68 -0.19
CA LEU A 19 -1.34 7.50 0.73
C LEU A 19 -1.74 8.84 1.37
N ALA A 20 -0.76 9.65 1.79
CA ALA A 20 -1.00 10.99 2.33
C ALA A 20 -1.57 11.96 1.26
N ALA A 21 -1.23 11.75 -0.02
CA ALA A 21 -1.79 12.48 -1.15
C ALA A 21 -3.16 11.97 -1.62
N GLY A 22 -3.80 11.05 -0.90
CA GLY A 22 -5.13 10.51 -1.22
C GLY A 22 -5.16 9.60 -2.46
N LYS A 23 -4.02 9.06 -2.91
CA LYS A 23 -3.99 8.16 -4.06
C LYS A 23 -4.55 6.77 -3.71
N PRO A 24 -5.23 6.09 -4.65
CA PRO A 24 -5.78 4.76 -4.40
C PRO A 24 -4.67 3.70 -4.26
N VAL A 25 -4.82 2.81 -3.27
CA VAL A 25 -3.83 1.77 -2.92
C VAL A 25 -3.50 0.86 -4.11
N GLY A 26 -4.47 0.59 -5.00
CA GLY A 26 -4.23 -0.18 -6.21
C GLY A 26 -3.26 0.49 -7.20
N TRP A 27 -3.37 1.82 -7.35
CA TRP A 27 -2.45 2.59 -8.20
C TRP A 27 -1.05 2.67 -7.60
N ILE A 28 -0.98 2.78 -6.27
CA ILE A 28 0.28 2.78 -5.50
C ILE A 28 1.00 1.44 -5.65
N ALA A 29 0.28 0.32 -5.55
CA ALA A 29 0.83 -1.02 -5.71
C ALA A 29 1.41 -1.24 -7.11
N LEU A 30 0.65 -0.86 -8.16
CA LEU A 30 1.10 -0.95 -9.55
C LEU A 30 2.35 -0.07 -9.79
N SER A 31 2.34 1.14 -9.28
CA SER A 31 3.45 2.09 -9.44
C SER A 31 4.71 1.69 -8.66
N CYS A 32 4.56 0.93 -7.57
CA CYS A 32 5.69 0.30 -6.87
C CYS A 32 6.20 -0.97 -7.57
N GLY A 33 5.54 -1.44 -8.64
CA GLY A 33 5.90 -2.64 -9.39
C GLY A 33 5.45 -3.95 -8.75
N TYR A 34 4.36 -3.93 -7.96
CA TYR A 34 3.72 -5.15 -7.47
C TYR A 34 2.64 -5.62 -8.45
N SER A 35 2.57 -6.93 -8.70
CA SER A 35 1.52 -7.51 -9.54
C SER A 35 0.12 -7.40 -8.94
N SER A 36 0.01 -7.32 -7.61
CA SER A 36 -1.27 -7.30 -6.91
C SER A 36 -1.24 -6.41 -5.67
N VAL A 37 -2.39 -5.79 -5.38
CA VAL A 37 -2.60 -4.95 -4.19
C VAL A 37 -2.41 -5.75 -2.91
N SER A 38 -2.84 -7.02 -2.89
CA SER A 38 -2.71 -7.91 -1.74
C SER A 38 -1.25 -8.17 -1.34
N ALA A 39 -0.36 -8.38 -2.32
CA ALA A 39 1.07 -8.56 -2.08
C ALA A 39 1.72 -7.29 -1.50
N PHE A 40 1.29 -6.12 -1.99
CA PHE A 40 1.71 -4.86 -1.41
C PHE A 40 1.18 -4.68 0.03
N ILE A 41 -0.08 -5.03 0.30
CA ILE A 41 -0.67 -4.95 1.65
C ILE A 41 0.09 -5.84 2.63
N GLU A 42 0.47 -7.05 2.25
CA GLU A 42 1.22 -7.96 3.11
C GLU A 42 2.57 -7.37 3.50
N VAL A 43 3.34 -6.89 2.52
CA VAL A 43 4.63 -6.22 2.76
C VAL A 43 4.44 -4.95 3.59
N PHE A 44 3.47 -4.11 3.25
CA PHE A 44 3.20 -2.87 3.97
C PHE A 44 2.81 -3.14 5.42
N ARG A 45 2.03 -4.20 5.67
CA ARG A 45 1.61 -4.58 7.02
C ARG A 45 2.78 -5.13 7.84
N THR A 46 3.70 -5.88 7.22
CA THR A 46 4.95 -6.31 7.88
C THR A 46 5.81 -5.14 8.34
N TRP A 47 5.81 -4.03 7.59
CA TRP A 47 6.65 -2.85 7.91
C TRP A 47 5.95 -1.80 8.79
N THR A 48 4.63 -1.66 8.70
CA THR A 48 3.89 -0.56 9.35
C THR A 48 2.93 -1.01 10.45
N ASP A 49 2.76 -2.33 10.62
CA ASP A 49 1.75 -2.96 11.49
C ASP A 49 0.30 -2.52 11.21
N LYS A 50 0.06 -1.73 10.14
CA LYS A 50 -1.22 -1.15 9.79
C LYS A 50 -1.55 -1.46 8.34
N THR A 51 -2.83 -1.68 8.06
CA THR A 51 -3.27 -1.90 6.68
C THR A 51 -3.39 -0.56 5.96
N PRO A 52 -2.91 -0.45 4.71
CA PRO A 52 -3.06 0.77 3.92
C PRO A 52 -4.54 1.04 3.60
N GLY A 53 -5.41 0.01 3.68
CA GLY A 53 -6.86 0.17 3.62
C GLY A 53 -7.40 1.02 4.77
N GLN A 54 -6.94 0.80 6.00
CA GLN A 54 -7.37 1.61 7.16
C GLN A 54 -6.81 3.04 7.12
N TRP A 55 -5.68 3.25 6.43
CA TRP A 55 -5.17 4.58 6.08
C TRP A 55 -5.98 5.24 4.98
N ALA A 56 -6.26 4.52 3.88
CA ALA A 56 -6.99 5.03 2.72
C ALA A 56 -8.48 5.27 3.00
N ILE A 57 -9.09 4.57 3.97
CA ILE A 57 -10.48 4.80 4.40
C ILE A 57 -10.68 6.22 4.95
N LYS A 58 -9.61 6.90 5.38
CA LYS A 58 -9.71 8.29 5.80
C LYS A 58 -10.00 9.26 4.64
N GLU A 59 -9.66 8.92 3.38
CA GLU A 59 -9.83 9.82 2.21
C GLU A 59 -10.22 9.16 0.86
N GLY A 60 -10.69 7.91 0.78
CA GLY A 60 -10.95 7.23 -0.50
C GLY A 60 -12.22 6.35 -0.57
N PRO A 61 -13.00 6.40 -1.67
CA PRO A 61 -14.33 5.77 -1.81
C PRO A 61 -14.34 4.24 -2.01
N PHE A 62 -13.26 3.51 -1.71
CA PHE A 62 -13.16 2.07 -1.99
C PHE A 62 -13.93 1.17 -0.99
N ALA A 63 -14.60 1.75 0.01
CA ALA A 63 -15.40 1.02 1.01
C ALA A 63 -16.76 0.49 0.49
N ARG A 64 -17.10 0.67 -0.79
CA ARG A 64 -18.32 0.12 -1.39
C ARG A 64 -18.02 -0.86 -2.51
N ARG A 65 -17.53 -2.05 -2.15
CA ARG A 65 -17.80 -3.27 -2.93
C ARG A 65 -17.76 -4.52 -2.06
N SER A 66 -18.72 -4.60 -1.15
CA SER A 66 -19.45 -5.83 -0.93
C SER A 66 -20.29 -6.12 -2.19
N CYS A 67 -19.86 -7.10 -2.96
CA CYS A 67 -20.71 -7.87 -3.88
C CYS A 67 -20.34 -9.31 -3.54
N GLY A 68 -21.21 -10.13 -2.94
CA GLY A 68 -22.53 -10.51 -3.44
C GLY A 68 -22.45 -12.03 -3.57
#